data_AF-A0A1E5L2K7-F1
#
_entry.id   AF-A0A1E5L2K7-F1
#
_cell.length_a   1.000
_cell.length_b   1.000
_cell.length_c   1.000
_cell.angle_alpha   90.00
_cell.angle_beta   90.00
_cell.angle_gamma   90.00
#
_symmetry.space_group_name_H-M   'P 1'
#
loop_
_entity.id
_entity.type
_entity.pdbx_description
1 polymer ?
#
loop_
_entity_poly.entity_id
_entity_poly.type
_entity_poly.pdbx_seq_one_letter_code
_entity_poly.pdbx_strand_id
1 'polypeptide(L)'
;MNYRRLAVFQNTFFLSMILIVVLMLTLLTAIAAVLYLPTSIGEQPQSLFIDEMYYFADLPLSSFDYLQANFHQGGFIVPAYTRLGNLRGVGIIGSGTYDLSPEGTDFSDHGVLQELYIPMNEEKFAMLLLSTNTIEISNQNEILDTANQAAFNFEESHDFFNLVRSHAYSLIAKETDLYVNIRLFGYQRVFTPNDNVSMALLHTEQGEYLAYYENRTVSLKNITNNQSLLEITHPFLTDDYPHRFLLVYAYITLTLLLISSIIVVLLLTIDLEETKRFRKLHEQIHYSPWMMGIVLGLYFISQIVLYPNRLDEHWRYIITICLYLLIVFSFSKNRPERHFLGLSFHHWGHSISSALALGFFFQMLGSFNVPIRFSFGNIYEFLIMFAAAFIFQALISELIFRSLIQNMIERYSNTLIAIIATAGVVAASNWFANQFVHHMSSVEVLIQSFLIAPFGSVILSLLYIRTRSILASSLLATLLIILPRILVY
;
A
#
# COMPACT_ATOMS: atom_id res chain seq x y z
N MET A 1 -22.98 9.47 -46.23
CA MET A 1 -23.02 8.15 -45.54
C MET A 1 -22.62 8.18 -44.05
N ASN A 2 -22.24 9.34 -43.47
CA ASN A 2 -21.77 9.43 -42.06
C ASN A 2 -22.87 9.73 -41.00
N TYR A 3 -24.06 10.19 -41.38
CA TYR A 3 -25.11 10.54 -40.40
C TYR A 3 -25.76 9.32 -39.71
N ARG A 4 -25.91 8.19 -40.41
CA ARG A 4 -26.51 6.97 -39.81
C ARG A 4 -25.59 6.28 -38.80
N ARG A 5 -24.26 6.36 -38.95
CA ARG A 5 -23.32 5.81 -37.95
C ARG A 5 -23.33 6.63 -36.66
N LEU A 6 -23.46 7.96 -36.76
CA LEU A 6 -23.61 8.84 -35.58
C LEU A 6 -24.90 8.58 -34.80
N ALA A 7 -26.02 8.28 -35.48
CA ALA A 7 -27.31 8.03 -34.82
C ALA A 7 -27.31 6.76 -33.93
N VAL A 8 -26.54 5.73 -34.30
CA VAL A 8 -26.45 4.49 -33.49
C VAL A 8 -25.64 4.73 -32.20
N PHE A 9 -24.57 5.54 -32.26
CA PHE A 9 -23.78 5.93 -31.08
C PHE A 9 -24.45 6.99 -30.21
N GLN A 10 -25.51 7.64 -30.70
CA GLN A 10 -26.33 8.57 -29.90
C GLN A 10 -27.36 7.84 -29.02
N ASN A 11 -27.60 6.55 -29.26
CA ASN A 11 -28.48 5.77 -28.39
C ASN A 11 -27.71 5.38 -27.12
N THR A 12 -27.96 6.10 -26.03
CA THR A 12 -27.35 5.87 -24.71
C THR A 12 -27.55 4.43 -24.23
N PHE A 13 -28.70 3.81 -24.51
CA PHE A 13 -28.96 2.42 -24.15
C PHE A 13 -28.01 1.45 -24.87
N PHE A 14 -27.84 1.61 -26.18
CA PHE A 14 -26.96 0.75 -26.97
C PHE A 14 -25.50 0.92 -26.55
N LEU A 15 -25.05 2.17 -26.31
CA LEU A 15 -23.72 2.44 -25.79
C LEU A 15 -23.50 1.80 -24.42
N SER A 16 -24.46 1.92 -23.50
CA SER A 16 -24.39 1.27 -22.18
C SER A 16 -24.30 -0.25 -22.28
N MET A 17 -25.07 -0.89 -23.18
CA MET A 17 -24.97 -2.34 -23.38
C MET A 17 -23.58 -2.76 -23.86
N ILE A 18 -22.99 -2.04 -24.83
CA ILE A 18 -21.63 -2.32 -25.29
C ILE A 18 -20.64 -2.15 -24.15
N LEU A 19 -20.73 -1.05 -23.41
CA LEU A 19 -19.85 -0.78 -22.26
C LEU A 19 -19.95 -1.87 -21.20
N ILE A 20 -21.15 -2.37 -20.90
CA ILE A 20 -21.34 -3.49 -19.96
C ILE A 20 -20.66 -4.77 -20.46
N VAL A 21 -20.81 -5.12 -21.74
CA VAL A 21 -20.15 -6.32 -22.32
C VAL A 21 -18.63 -6.20 -22.23
N VAL A 22 -18.08 -5.03 -22.59
CA VAL A 22 -16.63 -4.79 -22.51
C VAL A 22 -16.17 -4.84 -21.05
N LEU A 23 -16.92 -4.25 -20.11
CA LEU A 23 -16.62 -4.28 -18.69
C LEU A 23 -16.55 -5.71 -18.15
N MET A 24 -17.50 -6.57 -18.52
CA MET A 24 -17.50 -7.98 -18.10
C MET A 24 -16.27 -8.71 -18.63
N LEU A 25 -15.90 -8.48 -19.90
CA LEU A 25 -14.70 -9.09 -20.49
C LEU A 25 -13.42 -8.60 -19.81
N THR A 26 -13.28 -7.30 -19.54
CA THR A 26 -12.08 -6.75 -18.89
C THR A 26 -11.96 -7.21 -17.44
N LEU A 27 -13.07 -7.28 -16.70
CA LEU A 27 -13.09 -7.79 -15.33
C LEU A 27 -12.75 -9.28 -15.26
N LEU A 28 -13.35 -10.11 -16.12
CA LEU A 28 -13.03 -11.55 -16.17
C LEU A 28 -11.55 -11.78 -16.50
N THR A 29 -11.00 -10.98 -17.42
CA THR A 29 -9.57 -11.05 -17.77
C THR A 29 -8.68 -10.61 -16.62
N ALA A 30 -9.05 -9.54 -15.90
CA ALA A 30 -8.30 -9.07 -14.73
C ALA A 30 -8.34 -10.10 -13.59
N ILE A 31 -9.51 -10.69 -13.31
CA ILE A 31 -9.67 -11.75 -12.30
C ILE A 31 -8.83 -12.97 -12.69
N ALA A 32 -8.90 -13.41 -13.95
CA ALA A 32 -8.06 -14.50 -14.45
C ALA A 32 -6.57 -14.19 -14.30
N ALA A 33 -6.13 -12.98 -14.65
CA ALA A 33 -4.74 -12.56 -14.47
C ALA A 33 -4.29 -12.65 -13.00
N VAL A 34 -5.13 -12.24 -12.06
CA VAL A 34 -4.81 -12.33 -10.63
C VAL A 34 -4.78 -13.77 -10.12
N LEU A 35 -5.72 -14.61 -10.55
CA LEU A 35 -5.78 -16.02 -10.14
C LEU A 35 -4.63 -16.86 -10.71
N TYR A 36 -4.26 -16.64 -11.97
CA TYR A 36 -3.21 -17.42 -12.64
C TYR A 36 -1.81 -16.81 -12.47
N LEU A 37 -1.71 -15.53 -12.08
CA LEU A 37 -0.46 -14.84 -11.78
C LEU A 37 -0.59 -14.15 -10.41
N PRO A 38 -0.55 -14.90 -9.29
CA PRO A 38 -0.72 -14.34 -7.94
C PRO A 38 0.34 -13.27 -7.63
N THR A 39 1.50 -13.33 -8.29
CA THR A 39 2.55 -12.31 -8.24
C THR A 39 2.18 -10.99 -8.95
N SER A 40 1.02 -10.84 -9.57
CA SER A 40 0.70 -9.64 -10.38
C SER A 40 0.42 -8.40 -9.54
N ILE A 41 -0.16 -8.58 -8.34
CA ILE A 41 -0.62 -7.49 -7.47
C ILE A 41 -0.40 -7.76 -5.97
N GLY A 42 0.26 -8.86 -5.65
CA GLY A 42 0.55 -9.30 -4.28
C GLY A 42 -0.68 -9.87 -3.58
N GLU A 43 -0.48 -10.42 -2.39
CA GLU A 43 -1.52 -10.93 -1.51
C GLU A 43 -1.90 -9.87 -0.47
N GLN A 44 -3.14 -9.90 0.03
CA GLN A 44 -3.48 -9.07 1.19
C GLN A 44 -2.76 -9.64 2.42
N PRO A 45 -2.08 -8.82 3.25
CA PRO A 45 -1.45 -9.31 4.47
C PRO A 45 -2.52 -9.92 5.38
N GLN A 46 -2.25 -11.13 5.84
CA GLN A 46 -3.16 -11.87 6.70
C GLN A 46 -2.79 -11.60 8.15
N SER A 47 -3.79 -11.43 9.03
CA SER A 47 -3.50 -11.35 10.46
C SER A 47 -2.95 -12.70 10.93
N LEU A 48 -1.74 -12.68 11.48
CA LEU A 48 -1.11 -13.85 12.04
C LEU A 48 -1.50 -14.02 13.51
N PHE A 49 -1.65 -15.27 13.94
CA PHE A 49 -1.82 -15.63 15.33
C PHE A 49 -0.74 -16.62 15.74
N ILE A 50 -0.50 -16.65 17.05
CA ILE A 50 0.43 -17.55 17.71
C ILE A 50 -0.44 -18.38 18.65
N ASP A 51 -0.41 -19.68 18.50
CA ASP A 51 -1.14 -20.65 19.33
C ASP A 51 -0.20 -21.57 20.11
N GLU A 52 0.95 -21.89 19.55
CA GLU A 52 1.96 -22.77 20.14
C GLU A 52 3.35 -22.12 20.21
N MET A 53 4.23 -22.74 20.98
CA MET A 53 5.60 -22.31 21.22
C MET A 53 6.45 -23.53 21.57
N TYR A 54 7.70 -23.55 21.14
CA TYR A 54 8.63 -24.64 21.41
C TYR A 54 9.89 -24.09 22.05
N TYR A 55 10.30 -24.66 23.18
CA TYR A 55 11.59 -24.36 23.78
C TYR A 55 12.69 -25.18 23.11
N PHE A 56 13.87 -24.58 22.96
CA PHE A 56 15.09 -25.27 22.57
C PHE A 56 16.24 -24.86 23.50
N ALA A 57 17.20 -25.76 23.71
CA ALA A 57 18.41 -25.49 24.48
C ALA A 57 19.58 -24.99 23.61
N ASP A 58 19.69 -25.52 22.40
CA ASP A 58 20.69 -25.12 21.41
C ASP A 58 20.06 -25.20 20.02
N LEU A 59 20.23 -24.15 19.21
CA LEU A 59 19.68 -24.08 17.86
C LEU A 59 20.71 -23.44 16.91
N PRO A 60 21.53 -24.27 16.22
CA PRO A 60 22.31 -23.82 15.08
C PRO A 60 21.44 -23.79 13.82
N LEU A 61 21.36 -22.63 13.17
CA LEU A 61 20.65 -22.43 11.92
C LEU A 61 21.65 -22.22 10.79
N SER A 62 21.73 -23.22 9.92
CA SER A 62 22.53 -23.22 8.70
C SER A 62 21.65 -23.40 7.46
N SER A 63 20.43 -22.86 7.50
CA SER A 63 19.47 -22.95 6.39
C SER A 63 19.75 -21.96 5.26
N PHE A 64 20.70 -21.05 5.46
CA PHE A 64 21.14 -20.05 4.49
C PHE A 64 22.58 -20.40 4.06
N ASP A 65 22.95 -20.11 2.81
CA ASP A 65 24.29 -20.44 2.32
C ASP A 65 25.34 -19.51 2.94
N TYR A 66 24.98 -18.24 3.20
CA TYR A 66 25.92 -17.24 3.71
C TYR A 66 25.64 -16.71 5.12
N LEU A 67 24.44 -16.95 5.66
CA LEU A 67 24.06 -16.49 7.00
C LEU A 67 24.00 -17.68 7.97
N GLN A 68 24.85 -17.66 8.99
CA GLN A 68 24.76 -18.59 10.10
C GLN A 68 24.20 -17.87 11.32
N ALA A 69 23.19 -18.45 11.96
CA ALA A 69 22.64 -17.94 13.21
C ALA A 69 22.66 -19.03 14.27
N ASN A 70 23.23 -18.76 15.44
CA ASN A 70 23.42 -19.76 16.49
C ASN A 70 22.86 -19.25 17.82
N PHE A 71 21.99 -20.05 18.45
CA PHE A 71 21.38 -19.74 19.74
C PHE A 71 21.79 -20.79 20.79
N HIS A 72 22.95 -20.59 21.43
CA HIS A 72 23.53 -21.55 22.38
C HIS A 72 23.00 -21.45 23.82
N GLN A 73 22.27 -20.39 24.15
CA GLN A 73 21.71 -20.15 25.49
C GLN A 73 20.24 -20.59 25.60
N GLY A 74 19.75 -21.30 24.59
CA GLY A 74 18.34 -21.64 24.44
C GLY A 74 17.47 -20.45 24.07
N GLY A 75 16.20 -20.76 23.82
CA GLY A 75 15.22 -19.78 23.39
C GLY A 75 13.90 -20.44 23.01
N PHE A 76 13.08 -19.69 22.29
CA PHE A 76 11.75 -20.11 21.88
C PHE A 76 11.58 -20.00 20.37
N ILE A 77 11.06 -21.05 19.77
CA ILE A 77 10.55 -21.10 18.40
C ILE A 77 9.05 -20.84 18.50
N VAL A 78 8.58 -19.79 17.84
CA VAL A 78 7.21 -19.28 17.90
C VAL A 78 6.64 -19.24 16.48
N PRO A 79 5.92 -20.29 16.04
CA PRO A 79 5.29 -20.29 14.73
C PRO A 79 4.17 -19.27 14.62
N ALA A 80 4.01 -18.71 13.43
CA ALA A 80 3.02 -17.71 13.10
C ALA A 80 2.04 -18.26 12.04
N TYR A 81 0.79 -18.44 12.45
CA TYR A 81 -0.25 -19.04 11.63
C TYR A 81 -1.24 -18.02 11.10
N THR A 82 -1.71 -18.24 9.88
CA THR A 82 -2.86 -17.52 9.31
C THR A 82 -4.14 -18.00 9.96
N ARG A 83 -5.22 -17.21 9.90
CA ARG A 83 -6.58 -17.63 10.34
C ARG A 83 -7.08 -18.95 9.75
N LEU A 84 -6.53 -19.38 8.62
CA LEU A 84 -6.88 -20.65 7.98
C LEU A 84 -6.06 -21.84 8.51
N GLY A 85 -5.13 -21.61 9.43
CA GLY A 85 -4.24 -22.62 10.00
C GLY A 85 -2.91 -22.80 9.27
N ASN A 86 -2.71 -22.13 8.13
CA ASN A 86 -1.46 -22.27 7.37
C ASN A 86 -0.31 -21.52 8.07
N LEU A 87 0.85 -22.16 8.21
CA LEU A 87 2.07 -21.51 8.69
C LEU A 87 2.60 -20.48 7.67
N ARG A 88 3.01 -19.30 8.14
CA ARG A 88 3.65 -18.26 7.31
C ARG A 88 5.11 -18.02 7.63
N GLY A 89 5.50 -18.24 8.87
CA GLY A 89 6.88 -18.12 9.30
C GLY A 89 7.00 -18.39 10.78
N VAL A 90 8.22 -18.22 11.27
CA VAL A 90 8.60 -18.56 12.63
C VAL A 90 9.43 -17.43 13.20
N GLY A 91 9.04 -16.94 14.38
CA GLY A 91 9.86 -16.08 15.21
C GLY A 91 10.70 -16.91 16.17
N ILE A 92 11.98 -16.62 16.26
CA ILE A 92 12.94 -17.25 17.18
C ILE A 92 13.35 -16.17 18.17
N ILE A 93 13.05 -16.39 19.45
CA ILE A 93 13.26 -15.42 20.53
C ILE A 93 14.29 -16.00 21.50
N GLY A 94 15.45 -15.34 21.61
CA GLY A 94 16.53 -15.80 22.47
C GLY A 94 17.85 -15.09 22.17
N SER A 95 18.82 -15.19 23.08
CA SER A 95 20.15 -14.62 22.85
C SER A 95 20.98 -15.55 21.97
N GLY A 96 21.34 -15.06 20.78
CA GLY A 96 22.15 -15.77 19.82
C GLY A 96 23.23 -14.89 19.20
N THR A 97 23.94 -15.44 18.23
CA THR A 97 24.86 -14.69 17.38
C THR A 97 24.54 -14.95 15.91
N TYR A 98 24.90 -14.01 15.05
CA TYR A 98 24.92 -14.22 13.62
C TYR A 98 26.32 -13.98 13.06
N ASP A 99 26.64 -14.71 11.99
CA ASP A 99 27.82 -14.51 11.16
C ASP A 99 27.37 -14.51 9.69
N LEU A 100 27.65 -13.41 9.00
CA LEU A 100 27.43 -13.25 7.57
C LEU A 100 28.79 -13.02 6.91
N SER A 101 29.29 -14.05 6.24
CA SER A 101 30.61 -14.05 5.60
C SER A 101 30.53 -14.70 4.21
N PRO A 102 30.13 -13.92 3.18
CA PRO A 102 30.02 -14.47 1.83
C PRO A 102 31.38 -14.82 1.25
N GLU A 103 31.54 -16.09 0.85
CA GLU A 103 32.78 -16.57 0.24
C GLU A 103 33.19 -15.73 -0.98
N GLY A 104 34.48 -15.39 -1.06
CA GLY A 104 35.02 -14.59 -2.16
C GLY A 104 34.79 -13.09 -2.06
N THR A 105 34.32 -12.60 -0.91
CA THR A 105 34.19 -11.17 -0.61
C THR A 105 35.00 -10.80 0.64
N ASP A 106 35.46 -9.54 0.72
CA ASP A 106 36.10 -9.01 1.95
C ASP A 106 35.06 -8.56 3.00
N PHE A 107 33.77 -8.75 2.72
CA PHE A 107 32.69 -8.37 3.61
C PHE A 107 32.49 -9.43 4.68
N SER A 108 32.48 -9.01 5.94
CA SER A 108 32.03 -9.85 7.06
C SER A 108 31.25 -8.97 8.02
N ASP A 109 30.10 -9.46 8.46
CA ASP A 109 29.30 -8.84 9.51
C ASP A 109 28.94 -9.90 10.56
N HIS A 110 29.10 -9.55 11.82
CA HIS A 110 28.81 -10.45 12.93
C HIS A 110 28.27 -9.66 14.11
N GLY A 111 27.33 -10.24 14.83
CA GLY A 111 26.69 -9.55 15.93
C GLY A 111 25.87 -10.46 16.82
N VAL A 112 25.31 -9.86 17.87
CA VAL A 112 24.42 -10.54 18.82
C VAL A 112 22.98 -10.38 18.34
N LEU A 113 22.28 -11.51 18.25
CA LEU A 113 20.85 -11.59 17.94
C LEU A 113 20.03 -11.65 19.23
N GLN A 114 18.93 -10.91 19.26
CA GLN A 114 17.87 -11.07 20.25
C GLN A 114 16.68 -11.83 19.68
N GLU A 115 16.37 -11.58 18.41
CA GLU A 115 15.22 -12.17 17.74
C GLU A 115 15.52 -12.40 16.26
N LEU A 116 14.91 -13.44 15.69
CA LEU A 116 15.05 -13.79 14.28
C LEU A 116 13.71 -14.25 13.73
N TYR A 117 13.21 -13.62 12.67
CA TYR A 117 12.01 -14.08 11.96
C TYR A 117 12.38 -14.67 10.61
N ILE A 118 11.87 -15.87 10.32
CA ILE A 118 12.14 -16.60 9.08
C ILE A 118 10.79 -16.97 8.45
N PRO A 119 10.47 -16.44 7.25
CA PRO A 119 9.37 -16.95 6.45
C PRO A 119 9.59 -18.42 6.09
N MET A 120 8.66 -19.30 6.46
CA MET A 120 8.77 -20.73 6.16
C MET A 120 7.41 -21.40 6.10
N ASN A 121 7.32 -22.46 5.31
CA ASN A 121 6.14 -23.30 5.17
C ASN A 121 6.16 -24.45 6.20
N GLU A 122 5.04 -25.18 6.30
CA GLU A 122 4.87 -26.28 7.28
C GLU A 122 5.93 -27.37 7.14
N GLU A 123 6.37 -27.69 5.92
CA GLU A 123 7.40 -28.71 5.68
C GLU A 123 8.76 -28.28 6.23
N LYS A 124 9.21 -27.05 5.93
CA LYS A 124 10.46 -26.50 6.45
C LYS A 124 10.43 -26.37 7.97
N PHE A 125 9.28 -26.03 8.54
CA PHE A 125 9.11 -25.97 9.99
C PHE A 125 9.17 -27.34 10.66
N ALA A 126 8.50 -28.35 10.09
CA ALA A 126 8.60 -29.72 10.59
C ALA A 126 10.05 -30.22 10.55
N MET A 127 10.78 -29.90 9.48
CA MET A 127 12.22 -30.22 9.38
C MET A 127 13.05 -29.53 10.47
N LEU A 128 12.78 -28.26 10.75
CA LEU A 128 13.43 -27.50 11.83
C LEU A 128 13.17 -28.14 13.21
N LEU A 129 11.93 -28.54 13.48
CA LEU A 129 11.57 -29.20 14.74
C LEU A 129 12.20 -30.59 14.85
N LEU A 130 12.33 -31.34 13.74
CA LEU A 130 12.97 -32.65 13.72
C LEU A 130 14.50 -32.57 13.87
N SER A 131 15.13 -31.50 13.37
CA SER A 131 16.56 -31.29 13.49
C SER A 131 16.99 -30.74 14.86
N THR A 132 16.03 -30.27 15.67
CA THR A 132 16.29 -29.56 16.91
C THR A 132 15.66 -30.30 18.08
N ASN A 133 16.38 -30.46 19.19
CA ASN A 133 15.79 -31.01 20.40
C ASN A 133 14.85 -29.97 21.03
N THR A 134 13.56 -30.07 20.71
CA THR A 134 12.54 -29.13 21.11
C THR A 134 11.56 -29.74 22.11
N ILE A 135 11.03 -28.89 22.99
CA ILE A 135 9.96 -29.25 23.92
C ILE A 135 8.79 -28.31 23.60
N GLU A 136 7.67 -28.88 23.18
CA GLU A 136 6.43 -28.11 22.98
C GLU A 136 5.97 -27.56 24.32
N ILE A 137 5.62 -26.28 24.35
CA ILE A 137 5.03 -25.60 25.49
C ILE A 137 3.57 -25.37 25.15
N SER A 138 2.73 -26.37 25.45
CA SER A 138 1.30 -26.32 25.20
C SER A 138 0.58 -25.60 26.34
N ASN A 139 1.16 -25.59 27.55
CA ASN A 139 0.58 -24.92 28.71
C ASN A 139 1.65 -24.23 29.60
N GLN A 140 1.26 -23.15 30.26
CA GLN A 140 2.10 -22.35 31.17
C GLN A 140 2.79 -23.19 32.26
N ASN A 141 2.15 -24.28 32.70
CA ASN A 141 2.68 -25.15 33.76
C ASN A 141 3.86 -26.02 33.30
N GLU A 142 4.03 -26.27 31.98
CA GLU A 142 5.12 -27.09 31.44
C GLU A 142 6.45 -26.32 31.40
N ILE A 143 6.40 -24.98 31.42
CA ILE A 143 7.58 -24.11 31.49
C ILE A 143 8.32 -24.32 32.82
N LEU A 144 7.60 -24.54 33.93
CA LEU A 144 8.18 -24.71 35.25
C LEU A 144 8.95 -26.03 35.38
N ASP A 145 8.45 -27.11 34.79
CA ASP A 145 9.14 -28.41 34.79
C ASP A 145 10.36 -28.41 33.87
N THR A 146 10.29 -27.69 32.75
CA THR A 146 11.41 -27.53 31.80
C THR A 146 12.50 -26.59 32.35
N ALA A 147 12.11 -25.52 33.04
CA ALA A 147 13.01 -24.57 33.72
C ALA A 147 13.86 -25.24 34.81
N ASN A 148 13.25 -26.16 35.58
CA ASN A 148 13.94 -26.93 36.61
C ASN A 148 15.02 -27.86 36.03
N GLN A 149 14.88 -28.29 34.77
CA GLN A 149 15.89 -29.09 34.06
C GLN A 149 16.93 -28.22 33.34
N ALA A 150 16.56 -27.01 32.93
CA ALA A 150 17.42 -26.09 32.17
C ALA A 150 18.22 -25.08 33.02
N ALA A 151 18.17 -25.18 34.36
CA ALA A 151 18.89 -24.31 35.30
C ALA A 151 18.58 -22.80 35.17
N PHE A 152 17.40 -22.44 34.66
CA PHE A 152 16.93 -21.06 34.65
C PHE A 152 16.12 -20.75 35.91
N ASN A 153 16.53 -19.75 36.69
CA ASN A 153 15.76 -19.22 37.82
C ASN A 153 14.57 -18.38 37.30
N PHE A 154 13.48 -19.06 36.91
CA PHE A 154 12.21 -18.40 36.56
C PHE A 154 11.35 -18.18 37.81
N GLU A 155 11.78 -17.31 38.73
CA GLU A 155 10.92 -16.89 39.86
C GLU A 155 9.74 -16.01 39.41
N GLU A 156 9.68 -15.58 38.14
CA GLU A 156 8.59 -14.76 37.54
C GLU A 156 7.96 -15.42 36.29
N SER A 157 7.64 -16.71 36.36
CA SER A 157 7.16 -17.50 35.20
C SER A 157 5.84 -17.02 34.55
N HIS A 158 4.99 -16.29 35.27
CA HIS A 158 3.66 -15.89 34.76
C HIS A 158 3.74 -14.77 33.71
N ASP A 159 4.70 -13.86 33.86
CA ASP A 159 4.90 -12.75 32.93
C ASP A 159 5.76 -13.16 31.73
N PHE A 160 6.62 -14.16 31.90
CA PHE A 160 7.60 -14.52 30.89
C PHE A 160 6.99 -15.11 29.60
N PHE A 161 6.01 -16.01 29.68
CA PHE A 161 5.36 -16.54 28.46
C PHE A 161 4.64 -15.42 27.68
N ASN A 162 3.94 -14.55 28.40
CA ASN A 162 3.27 -13.40 27.80
C ASN A 162 4.28 -12.41 27.22
N LEU A 163 5.44 -12.25 27.87
CA LEU A 163 6.56 -11.47 27.38
C LEU A 163 7.08 -12.06 26.05
N VAL A 164 7.48 -13.33 26.00
CA VAL A 164 7.96 -13.97 24.77
C VAL A 164 6.92 -13.88 23.65
N ARG A 165 5.64 -14.13 23.96
CA ARG A 165 4.56 -13.99 22.99
C ARG A 165 4.40 -12.56 22.49
N SER A 166 4.51 -11.56 23.37
CA SER A 166 4.45 -10.14 23.00
C SER A 166 5.62 -9.72 22.11
N HIS A 167 6.82 -10.21 22.41
CA HIS A 167 8.03 -10.03 21.61
C HIS A 167 7.85 -10.65 20.22
N ALA A 168 7.40 -11.91 20.17
CA ALA A 168 7.11 -12.60 18.92
C ALA A 168 6.04 -11.87 18.09
N TYR A 169 4.95 -11.41 18.70
CA TYR A 169 3.96 -10.58 17.99
C TYR A 169 4.57 -9.29 17.45
N SER A 170 5.45 -8.64 18.20
CA SER A 170 6.10 -7.41 17.77
C SER A 170 7.04 -7.63 16.58
N LEU A 171 7.74 -8.76 16.56
CA LEU A 171 8.63 -9.19 15.48
C LEU A 171 7.83 -9.58 14.24
N ILE A 172 6.81 -10.42 14.41
CA ILE A 172 5.91 -10.88 13.34
C ILE A 172 5.15 -9.70 12.72
N ALA A 173 4.78 -8.70 13.52
CA ALA A 173 4.17 -7.47 12.99
C ALA A 173 5.08 -6.69 12.02
N LYS A 174 6.41 -6.89 12.11
CA LYS A 174 7.41 -6.32 11.19
C LYS A 174 7.74 -7.21 10.00
N GLU A 175 7.15 -8.40 9.89
CA GLU A 175 7.34 -9.28 8.74
C GLU A 175 7.08 -8.55 7.41
N THR A 176 6.09 -7.65 7.35
CA THR A 176 5.75 -6.97 6.11
C THR A 176 6.87 -6.09 5.58
N ASP A 177 7.87 -5.77 6.39
CA ASP A 177 9.06 -5.01 6.01
C ASP A 177 10.10 -5.89 5.26
N LEU A 178 9.97 -7.22 5.34
CA LEU A 178 10.70 -8.17 4.50
C LEU A 178 10.14 -8.26 3.08
N TYR A 179 8.90 -7.83 2.86
CA TYR A 179 8.26 -8.01 1.57
C TYR A 179 8.13 -6.69 0.82
N VAL A 180 8.21 -6.78 -0.50
CA VAL A 180 7.77 -5.68 -1.36
C VAL A 180 6.30 -5.41 -1.05
N ASN A 181 6.01 -4.19 -0.60
CA ASN A 181 4.66 -3.78 -0.22
C ASN A 181 4.14 -2.66 -1.12
N ILE A 182 2.90 -2.80 -1.56
CA ILE A 182 2.21 -1.77 -2.34
C ILE A 182 0.86 -1.46 -1.72
N ARG A 183 0.37 -0.25 -1.95
CA ARG A 183 -0.98 0.15 -1.53
C ARG A 183 -1.89 0.26 -2.74
N LEU A 184 -2.75 -0.72 -2.93
CA LEU A 184 -3.75 -0.75 -4.00
C LEU A 184 -5.11 -0.33 -3.46
N PHE A 185 -5.59 0.87 -3.85
CA PHE A 185 -6.87 1.44 -3.39
C PHE A 185 -7.02 1.48 -1.86
N GLY A 186 -5.89 1.68 -1.18
CA GLY A 186 -5.79 1.76 0.28
C GLY A 186 -5.64 0.41 0.99
N TYR A 187 -5.68 -0.73 0.29
CA TYR A 187 -5.26 -2.02 0.84
C TYR A 187 -3.76 -2.20 0.65
N GLN A 188 -3.08 -2.62 1.72
CA GLN A 188 -1.73 -3.12 1.61
C GLN A 188 -1.76 -4.47 0.87
N ARG A 189 -0.83 -4.64 -0.06
CA ARG A 189 -0.57 -5.90 -0.75
C ARG A 189 0.91 -6.20 -0.60
N VAL A 190 1.23 -7.45 -0.26
CA VAL A 190 2.59 -7.93 -0.05
C VAL A 190 2.90 -8.97 -1.12
N PHE A 191 4.07 -8.90 -1.72
CA PHE A 191 4.53 -9.92 -2.65
C PHE A 191 5.31 -10.97 -1.88
N THR A 192 4.77 -12.17 -1.70
CA THR A 192 5.48 -13.25 -1.04
C THR A 192 6.53 -13.86 -1.96
N PRO A 193 7.69 -14.30 -1.44
CA PRO A 193 8.67 -15.05 -2.23
C PRO A 193 8.15 -16.42 -2.65
N ASN A 194 8.83 -17.04 -3.63
CA ASN A 194 8.70 -18.47 -3.89
C ASN A 194 9.55 -19.27 -2.88
N ASP A 195 9.36 -20.59 -2.84
CA ASP A 195 10.04 -21.46 -1.85
C ASP A 195 11.58 -21.50 -1.98
N ASN A 196 12.12 -21.03 -3.11
CA ASN A 196 13.54 -21.01 -3.43
C ASN A 196 14.27 -19.74 -2.94
N VAL A 197 13.54 -18.75 -2.43
CA VAL A 197 14.13 -17.53 -1.89
C VAL A 197 14.14 -17.63 -0.38
N SER A 198 15.34 -17.56 0.18
CA SER A 198 15.52 -17.55 1.64
C SER A 198 15.54 -16.11 2.14
N MET A 199 14.81 -15.85 3.23
CA MET A 199 14.73 -14.54 3.85
C MET A 199 14.83 -14.66 5.35
N ALA A 200 15.37 -13.62 5.99
CA ALA A 200 15.36 -13.50 7.44
C ALA A 200 15.27 -12.03 7.87
N LEU A 201 14.57 -11.77 8.97
CA LEU A 201 14.59 -10.50 9.69
C LEU A 201 15.33 -10.70 11.01
N LEU A 202 16.49 -10.08 11.14
CA LEU A 202 17.35 -10.15 12.30
C LEU A 202 17.08 -8.93 13.18
N HIS A 203 16.85 -9.13 14.47
CA HIS A 203 16.80 -8.06 15.47
C HIS A 203 18.03 -8.16 16.35
N THR A 204 18.92 -7.17 16.25
CA THR A 204 20.21 -7.15 16.95
C THR A 204 20.07 -6.57 18.36
N GLU A 205 21.04 -6.87 19.23
CA GLU A 205 21.08 -6.29 20.59
C GLU A 205 21.15 -4.76 20.61
N GLN A 206 21.62 -4.14 19.52
CA GLN A 206 21.68 -2.69 19.35
C GLN A 206 20.32 -2.06 19.01
N GLY A 207 19.26 -2.88 18.85
CA GLY A 207 17.93 -2.44 18.47
C GLY A 207 17.75 -2.19 16.97
N GLU A 208 18.66 -2.73 16.14
CA GLU A 208 18.56 -2.62 14.68
C GLU A 208 17.80 -3.80 14.09
N TYR A 209 17.08 -3.54 12.99
CA TYR A 209 16.42 -4.57 12.20
C TYR A 209 17.15 -4.74 10.88
N LEU A 210 17.71 -5.91 10.63
CA LEU A 210 18.40 -6.25 9.39
C LEU A 210 17.55 -7.23 8.58
N ALA A 211 17.19 -6.86 7.36
CA ALA A 211 16.57 -7.75 6.40
C ALA A 211 17.65 -8.44 5.57
N TYR A 212 17.70 -9.75 5.67
CA TYR A 212 18.54 -10.62 4.86
C TYR A 212 17.70 -11.26 3.75
N TYR A 213 18.23 -11.22 2.53
CA TYR A 213 17.64 -11.85 1.35
C TYR A 213 18.70 -12.68 0.66
N GLU A 214 18.36 -13.92 0.34
CA GLU A 214 19.21 -14.85 -0.39
C GLU A 214 18.40 -15.43 -1.55
N ASN A 215 18.70 -14.91 -2.73
CA ASN A 215 18.12 -15.30 -4.00
C ASN A 215 19.22 -15.20 -5.07
N ARG A 216 18.93 -14.82 -6.31
CA ARG A 216 19.97 -14.50 -7.28
C ARG A 216 20.97 -13.46 -6.77
N THR A 217 20.55 -12.55 -5.90
CA THR A 217 21.44 -11.68 -5.14
C THR A 217 21.31 -11.94 -3.66
N VAL A 218 22.44 -11.95 -2.95
CA VAL A 218 22.48 -11.95 -1.49
C VAL A 218 22.55 -10.50 -1.07
N SER A 219 21.58 -10.05 -0.27
CA SER A 219 21.56 -8.69 0.24
C SER A 219 21.25 -8.62 1.72
N LEU A 220 21.94 -7.71 2.40
CA LEU A 220 21.68 -7.35 3.79
C LEU A 220 21.33 -5.87 3.84
N LYS A 221 20.17 -5.53 4.38
CA LYS A 221 19.68 -4.15 4.47
C LYS A 221 19.30 -3.83 5.91
N ASN A 222 19.79 -2.72 6.43
CA ASN A 222 19.31 -2.19 7.70
C ASN A 222 18.00 -1.44 7.45
N ILE A 223 16.89 -1.99 7.93
CA ILE A 223 15.53 -1.46 7.71
C ILE A 223 15.33 -0.18 8.51
N THR A 224 15.97 -0.05 9.67
CA THR A 224 15.83 1.12 10.56
C THR A 224 16.28 2.41 9.88
N ASN A 225 17.35 2.35 9.08
CA ASN A 225 17.91 3.50 8.35
C ASN A 225 17.80 3.38 6.82
N ASN A 226 17.19 2.30 6.31
CA ASN A 226 17.09 1.96 4.89
C ASN A 226 18.44 1.93 4.13
N GLN A 227 19.51 1.53 4.81
CA GLN A 227 20.84 1.42 4.23
C GLN A 227 21.10 -0.01 3.73
N SER A 228 21.51 -0.13 2.46
CA SER A 228 22.05 -1.39 1.94
C SER A 228 23.47 -1.58 2.45
N LEU A 229 23.71 -2.69 3.16
CA LEU A 229 25.01 -3.03 3.75
C LEU A 229 25.80 -3.97 2.83
N LEU A 230 25.11 -4.92 2.19
CA LEU A 230 25.69 -5.91 1.28
C LEU A 230 24.74 -6.12 0.10
N GLU A 231 25.31 -6.24 -1.11
CA GLU A 231 24.59 -6.72 -2.29
C GLU A 231 25.60 -7.43 -3.22
N ILE A 232 25.48 -8.75 -3.31
CA ILE A 232 26.35 -9.59 -4.15
C ILE A 232 25.53 -10.56 -4.98
N THR A 233 26.07 -11.05 -6.09
CA THR A 233 25.39 -12.07 -6.92
C THR A 233 25.68 -13.47 -6.40
N HIS A 234 24.63 -14.24 -6.16
CA HIS A 234 24.71 -15.62 -5.75
C HIS A 234 25.20 -16.50 -6.92
N PRO A 235 26.15 -17.43 -6.73
CA PRO A 235 26.70 -18.24 -7.81
C PRO A 235 25.72 -19.28 -8.38
N PHE A 236 24.85 -19.84 -7.52
CA PHE A 236 23.96 -20.95 -7.89
C PHE A 236 22.47 -20.58 -8.03
N LEU A 237 21.95 -19.65 -7.23
CA LEU A 237 20.54 -19.27 -7.28
C LEU A 237 20.24 -18.37 -8.48
N THR A 238 19.17 -18.70 -9.20
CA THR A 238 18.73 -17.97 -10.40
C THR A 238 17.45 -17.18 -10.20
N ASP A 239 16.74 -17.44 -9.11
CA ASP A 239 15.43 -16.84 -8.86
C ASP A 239 15.59 -15.41 -8.36
N ASP A 240 14.87 -14.48 -8.97
CA ASP A 240 14.85 -13.08 -8.57
C ASP A 240 13.69 -12.83 -7.60
N TYR A 241 13.95 -12.14 -6.49
CA TYR A 241 12.89 -11.55 -5.67
C TYR A 241 13.08 -10.02 -5.55
N PRO A 242 12.07 -9.20 -5.88
CA PRO A 242 10.80 -9.61 -6.48
C PRO A 242 11.00 -10.23 -7.88
N HIS A 243 10.04 -11.05 -8.32
CA HIS A 243 10.11 -11.71 -9.62
C HIS A 243 10.35 -10.69 -10.75
N ARG A 244 11.30 -10.96 -11.65
CA ARG A 244 11.71 -10.02 -12.73
C ARG A 244 10.58 -9.48 -13.61
N PHE A 245 9.51 -10.25 -13.77
CA PHE A 245 8.32 -9.86 -14.55
C PHE A 245 7.23 -9.17 -13.72
N LEU A 246 7.48 -8.88 -12.43
CA LEU A 246 6.53 -8.25 -11.53
C LEU A 246 5.93 -6.98 -12.14
N LEU A 247 6.79 -6.06 -12.61
CA LEU A 247 6.34 -4.79 -13.19
C LEU A 247 5.46 -5.00 -14.42
N VAL A 248 5.75 -6.01 -15.25
CA VAL A 248 4.96 -6.32 -16.45
C VAL A 248 3.59 -6.85 -16.05
N TYR A 249 3.53 -7.78 -15.09
CA TYR A 249 2.26 -8.35 -14.61
C TYR A 249 1.40 -7.31 -13.88
N ALA A 250 2.03 -6.47 -13.05
CA ALA A 250 1.37 -5.35 -12.40
C ALA A 250 0.82 -4.36 -13.43
N TYR A 251 1.61 -4.01 -14.45
CA TYR A 251 1.19 -3.11 -15.52
C TYR A 251 -0.02 -3.65 -16.30
N ILE A 252 0.02 -4.92 -16.72
CA ILE A 252 -1.10 -5.55 -17.45
C ILE A 252 -2.36 -5.54 -16.60
N THR A 253 -2.25 -5.98 -15.34
CA THR A 253 -3.39 -6.08 -14.43
C THR A 253 -3.97 -4.70 -14.13
N LEU A 254 -3.13 -3.73 -13.76
CA LEU A 254 -3.57 -2.35 -13.51
C LEU A 254 -4.16 -1.70 -14.77
N THR A 255 -3.67 -2.00 -15.96
CA THR A 255 -4.26 -1.49 -17.21
C THR A 255 -5.66 -2.05 -17.42
N LEU A 256 -5.88 -3.35 -17.20
CA LEU A 256 -7.21 -3.96 -17.28
C LEU A 256 -8.18 -3.39 -16.25
N LEU A 257 -7.71 -3.17 -15.02
CA LEU A 257 -8.48 -2.50 -13.98
C LEU A 257 -8.80 -1.05 -14.36
N LEU A 258 -7.89 -0.36 -15.07
CA LEU A 258 -8.04 1.05 -15.45
C LEU A 258 -9.14 1.17 -16.48
N ILE A 259 -9.08 0.32 -17.51
CA ILE A 259 -10.09 0.24 -18.55
C ILE A 259 -11.45 -0.06 -17.93
N SER A 260 -11.52 -1.06 -17.05
CA SER A 260 -12.76 -1.42 -16.33
C SER A 260 -13.32 -0.22 -15.55
N SER A 261 -12.45 0.48 -14.83
CA SER A 261 -12.82 1.66 -14.03
C SER A 261 -13.30 2.83 -14.90
N ILE A 262 -12.62 3.10 -16.01
CA ILE A 262 -13.05 4.12 -16.99
C ILE A 262 -14.45 3.78 -17.50
N ILE A 263 -14.71 2.52 -17.84
CA ILE A 263 -16.03 2.08 -18.31
C ILE A 263 -17.10 2.29 -17.25
N VAL A 264 -16.82 1.95 -15.98
CA VAL A 264 -17.76 2.17 -14.87
C VAL A 264 -18.05 3.67 -14.69
N VAL A 265 -17.04 4.54 -14.74
CA VAL A 265 -17.25 6.00 -14.68
C VAL A 265 -18.14 6.45 -15.85
N LEU A 266 -17.89 5.96 -17.06
CA LEU A 266 -18.70 6.32 -18.24
C LEU A 266 -20.15 5.84 -18.12
N LEU A 267 -20.38 4.63 -17.61
CA LEU A 267 -21.72 4.08 -17.38
C LEU A 267 -22.49 4.89 -16.32
N LEU A 268 -21.85 5.21 -15.20
CA LEU A 268 -22.47 5.95 -14.09
C LEU A 268 -22.75 7.41 -14.41
N THR A 269 -22.09 7.97 -15.42
CA THR A 269 -22.19 9.40 -15.78
C THR A 269 -22.68 9.62 -17.20
N ILE A 270 -23.26 8.61 -17.86
CA ILE A 270 -23.63 8.68 -19.28
C ILE A 270 -24.64 9.79 -19.58
N ASP A 271 -25.51 10.09 -18.62
CA ASP A 271 -26.60 11.07 -18.67
C ASP A 271 -26.16 12.51 -18.35
N LEU A 272 -24.93 12.71 -17.89
CA LEU A 272 -24.38 14.02 -17.56
C LEU A 272 -23.73 14.66 -18.81
N GLU A 273 -24.48 15.55 -19.50
CA GLU A 273 -23.97 16.39 -20.59
C GLU A 273 -23.75 17.86 -20.17
N GLU A 274 -22.58 18.21 -19.63
CA GLU A 274 -22.28 19.60 -19.23
C GLU A 274 -21.25 20.36 -20.09
N THR A 275 -20.84 19.78 -21.22
CA THR A 275 -19.71 20.29 -22.04
C THR A 275 -19.89 21.72 -22.56
N LYS A 276 -21.12 22.15 -22.89
CA LYS A 276 -21.36 23.46 -23.51
C LYS A 276 -21.25 24.65 -22.55
N ARG A 277 -21.71 24.50 -21.31
CA ARG A 277 -21.69 25.59 -20.31
C ARG A 277 -20.28 25.82 -19.79
N PHE A 278 -19.55 24.74 -19.55
CA PHE A 278 -18.19 24.80 -19.03
C PHE A 278 -17.21 25.44 -20.03
N ARG A 279 -17.35 25.14 -21.33
CA ARG A 279 -16.53 25.77 -22.37
C ARG A 279 -16.63 27.30 -22.36
N LYS A 280 -17.83 27.86 -22.11
CA LYS A 280 -18.03 29.32 -21.98
C LYS A 280 -17.35 29.91 -20.74
N LEU A 281 -17.30 29.17 -19.63
CA LEU A 281 -16.61 29.60 -18.39
C LEU A 281 -15.09 29.67 -18.61
N HIS A 282 -14.53 28.71 -19.35
CA HIS A 282 -13.11 28.66 -19.70
C HIS A 282 -12.62 29.87 -20.50
N GLU A 283 -13.49 30.44 -21.33
CA GLU A 283 -13.19 31.65 -22.12
C GLU A 283 -13.19 32.93 -21.27
N GLN A 284 -13.90 32.94 -20.13
CA GLN A 284 -14.05 34.14 -19.30
C GLN A 284 -12.96 34.32 -18.25
N ILE A 285 -12.44 33.22 -17.68
CA ILE A 285 -11.54 33.28 -16.52
C ILE A 285 -10.09 33.14 -16.95
N HIS A 286 -9.25 34.11 -16.57
CA HIS A 286 -7.84 34.17 -16.92
C HIS A 286 -6.96 34.13 -15.67
N TYR A 287 -6.38 32.98 -15.36
CA TYR A 287 -5.28 32.87 -14.40
C TYR A 287 -3.93 32.84 -15.10
N SER A 288 -2.91 33.38 -14.45
CA SER A 288 -1.55 33.40 -15.01
C SER A 288 -0.82 32.08 -14.71
N PRO A 289 -0.06 31.50 -15.66
CA PRO A 289 0.64 30.23 -15.47
C PRO A 289 1.59 30.17 -14.25
N TRP A 290 2.19 31.30 -13.85
CA TRP A 290 3.08 31.33 -12.68
C TRP A 290 2.34 31.01 -11.37
N MET A 291 1.03 31.28 -11.29
CA MET A 291 0.24 30.91 -10.12
C MET A 291 0.17 29.39 -9.94
N MET A 292 0.22 28.61 -11.03
CA MET A 292 0.31 27.15 -10.95
C MET A 292 1.61 26.71 -10.27
N GLY A 293 2.73 27.36 -10.64
CA GLY A 293 4.03 27.11 -10.02
C GLY A 293 4.03 27.40 -8.52
N ILE A 294 3.35 28.46 -8.10
CA ILE A 294 3.19 28.78 -6.67
C ILE A 294 2.31 27.75 -5.96
N VAL A 295 1.16 27.38 -6.53
CA VAL A 295 0.26 26.39 -5.91
C VAL A 295 0.97 25.05 -5.76
N LEU A 296 1.69 24.60 -6.79
CA LEU A 296 2.52 23.40 -6.72
C LEU A 296 3.64 23.55 -5.71
N GLY A 297 4.34 24.69 -5.69
CA GLY A 297 5.39 24.98 -4.72
C GLY A 297 4.88 24.92 -3.27
N LEU A 298 3.73 25.53 -2.99
CA LEU A 298 3.08 25.47 -1.68
C LEU A 298 2.65 24.06 -1.31
N TYR A 299 2.11 23.29 -2.28
CA TYR A 299 1.79 21.89 -2.07
C TYR A 299 3.05 21.08 -1.72
N PHE A 300 4.13 21.20 -2.49
CA PHE A 300 5.40 20.52 -2.20
C PHE A 300 6.01 20.95 -0.86
N ILE A 301 6.01 22.25 -0.54
CA ILE A 301 6.46 22.75 0.77
C ILE A 301 5.64 22.10 1.89
N SER A 302 4.31 21.97 1.73
CA SER A 302 3.48 21.32 2.73
C SER A 302 3.86 19.84 2.93
N GLN A 303 4.22 19.13 1.87
CA GLN A 303 4.62 17.72 1.97
C GLN A 303 6.04 17.56 2.53
N ILE A 304 6.99 18.40 2.13
CA ILE A 304 8.42 18.24 2.45
C ILE A 304 8.77 18.86 3.79
N VAL A 305 8.21 20.04 4.10
CA VAL A 305 8.60 20.77 5.30
C VAL A 305 7.75 20.33 6.48
N LEU A 306 6.47 20.03 6.29
CA LEU A 306 5.59 19.74 7.42
C LEU A 306 5.55 18.25 7.79
N TYR A 307 5.85 17.33 6.87
CA TYR A 307 5.71 15.90 7.13
C TYR A 307 6.90 15.27 7.89
N PRO A 308 8.17 15.51 7.52
CA PRO A 308 9.31 14.90 8.21
C PRO A 308 9.76 15.66 9.47
N ASN A 309 9.36 16.93 9.62
CA ASN A 309 9.64 17.68 10.84
C ASN A 309 8.78 17.14 11.98
N ARG A 310 9.38 16.96 13.17
CA ARG A 310 8.72 16.60 14.44
C ARG A 310 7.77 17.69 14.97
N LEU A 311 7.10 18.41 14.07
CA LEU A 311 5.99 19.26 14.45
C LEU A 311 4.88 18.37 15.00
N ASP A 312 4.26 18.83 16.07
CA ASP A 312 3.06 18.20 16.61
C ASP A 312 2.01 18.04 15.49
N GLU A 313 1.38 16.87 15.42
CA GLU A 313 0.49 16.47 14.33
C GLU A 313 -0.63 17.50 14.12
N HIS A 314 -1.09 18.13 15.21
CA HIS A 314 -2.11 19.16 15.19
C HIS A 314 -1.69 20.41 14.39
N TRP A 315 -0.47 20.91 14.59
CA TRP A 315 0.02 22.09 13.89
C TRP A 315 0.22 21.84 12.39
N ARG A 316 0.63 20.62 12.02
CA ARG A 316 0.74 20.20 10.62
C ARG A 316 -0.61 20.37 9.91
N TYR A 317 -1.70 19.89 10.50
CA TYR A 317 -3.04 20.05 9.90
C TYR A 317 -3.47 21.51 9.82
N ILE A 318 -3.25 22.31 10.88
CA ILE A 318 -3.63 23.72 10.90
C ILE A 318 -2.90 24.51 9.79
N ILE A 319 -1.58 24.37 9.68
CA ILE A 319 -0.78 25.10 8.67
C ILE A 319 -1.21 24.69 7.26
N THR A 320 -1.42 23.39 7.05
CA THR A 320 -1.94 22.81 5.82
C THR A 320 -3.27 23.48 5.44
N ILE A 321 -4.26 23.49 6.34
CA ILE A 321 -5.57 24.15 6.11
C ILE A 321 -5.40 25.63 5.78
N CYS A 322 -4.57 26.37 6.52
CA CYS A 322 -4.37 27.80 6.29
C CYS A 322 -3.80 28.08 4.90
N LEU A 323 -2.79 27.31 4.46
CA LEU A 323 -2.22 27.43 3.11
C LEU A 323 -3.27 27.15 2.04
N TYR A 324 -4.13 26.16 2.25
CA TYR A 324 -5.17 25.81 1.28
C TYR A 324 -6.36 26.75 1.28
N LEU A 325 -6.77 27.27 2.44
CA LEU A 325 -7.76 28.34 2.51
C LEU A 325 -7.28 29.59 1.78
N LEU A 326 -5.98 29.91 1.87
CA LEU A 326 -5.38 31.00 1.11
C LEU A 326 -5.52 30.74 -0.39
N ILE A 327 -5.20 29.54 -0.87
CA ILE A 327 -5.40 29.15 -2.27
C ILE A 327 -6.89 29.29 -2.65
N VAL A 328 -7.82 28.67 -1.91
CA VAL A 328 -9.25 28.74 -2.22
C VAL A 328 -9.72 30.19 -2.27
N PHE A 329 -9.35 31.03 -1.30
CA PHE A 329 -9.75 32.43 -1.25
C PHE A 329 -9.19 33.23 -2.43
N SER A 330 -7.94 32.98 -2.84
CA SER A 330 -7.33 33.61 -4.01
C SER A 330 -8.03 33.26 -5.33
N PHE A 331 -8.63 32.07 -5.44
CA PHE A 331 -9.23 31.56 -6.68
C PHE A 331 -10.77 31.53 -6.69
N SER A 332 -11.47 31.91 -5.61
CA SER A 332 -12.94 31.77 -5.49
C SER A 332 -13.70 33.08 -5.26
N LYS A 333 -13.13 34.21 -5.71
CA LYS A 333 -13.64 35.56 -5.45
C LYS A 333 -15.03 35.78 -6.05
N ASN A 334 -15.28 35.26 -7.25
CA ASN A 334 -16.54 35.46 -7.98
C ASN A 334 -17.30 34.15 -8.24
N ARG A 335 -18.63 34.23 -8.46
CA ARG A 335 -19.48 33.07 -8.84
C ARG A 335 -18.96 32.26 -10.04
N PRO A 336 -18.55 32.85 -11.19
CA PRO A 336 -18.00 32.08 -12.30
C PRO A 336 -16.74 31.31 -11.91
N GLU A 337 -15.88 31.89 -11.06
CA GLU A 337 -14.67 31.25 -10.56
C GLU A 337 -14.99 30.04 -9.67
N ARG A 338 -16.03 30.12 -8.83
CA ARG A 338 -16.50 28.96 -8.05
C ARG A 338 -16.99 27.81 -8.93
N HIS A 339 -17.73 28.12 -9.99
CA HIS A 339 -18.15 27.11 -10.96
C HIS A 339 -16.97 26.54 -11.74
N PHE A 340 -15.97 27.36 -12.07
CA PHE A 340 -14.73 26.90 -12.68
C PHE A 340 -13.98 25.93 -11.78
N LEU A 341 -13.93 26.20 -10.47
CA LEU A 341 -13.34 25.30 -9.47
C LEU A 341 -14.17 24.01 -9.22
N GLY A 342 -15.32 23.84 -9.88
CA GLY A 342 -16.19 22.68 -9.66
C GLY A 342 -16.89 22.68 -8.30
N LEU A 343 -16.98 23.83 -7.62
CA LEU A 343 -17.77 24.03 -6.39
C LEU A 343 -19.26 24.21 -6.72
N SER A 344 -19.76 23.39 -7.64
CA SER A 344 -21.15 23.38 -8.08
C SER A 344 -21.89 22.25 -7.34
N PHE A 345 -23.07 22.57 -6.82
CA PHE A 345 -24.01 21.59 -6.28
C PHE A 345 -24.97 21.05 -7.35
N HIS A 346 -24.72 21.38 -8.63
CA HIS A 346 -25.50 20.80 -9.72
C HIS A 346 -25.24 19.29 -9.81
N HIS A 347 -26.30 18.51 -9.96
CA HIS A 347 -26.25 17.04 -9.96
C HIS A 347 -25.59 16.38 -8.74
N TRP A 348 -25.54 17.06 -7.58
CA TRP A 348 -24.87 16.54 -6.37
C TRP A 348 -25.29 15.11 -6.01
N GLY A 349 -26.58 14.76 -6.15
CA GLY A 349 -27.06 13.40 -5.90
C GLY A 349 -26.43 12.34 -6.81
N HIS A 350 -26.33 12.61 -8.12
CA HIS A 350 -25.70 11.68 -9.09
C HIS A 350 -24.19 11.61 -8.88
N SER A 351 -23.57 12.75 -8.55
CA SER A 351 -22.14 12.84 -8.22
C SER A 351 -21.79 12.00 -7.00
N ILE A 352 -22.58 12.10 -5.92
CA ILE A 352 -22.40 11.32 -4.69
C ILE A 352 -22.66 9.83 -4.94
N SER A 353 -23.75 9.48 -5.63
CA SER A 353 -24.05 8.08 -5.92
C SER A 353 -22.96 7.44 -6.78
N SER A 354 -22.44 8.17 -7.77
CA SER A 354 -21.33 7.70 -8.62
C SER A 354 -20.06 7.48 -7.82
N ALA A 355 -19.71 8.44 -6.94
CA ALA A 355 -18.53 8.32 -6.07
C ALA A 355 -18.66 7.15 -5.08
N LEU A 356 -19.84 6.92 -4.51
CA LEU A 356 -20.10 5.76 -3.63
C LEU A 356 -19.97 4.44 -4.39
N ALA A 357 -20.63 4.32 -5.56
CA ALA A 357 -20.57 3.11 -6.37
C ALA A 357 -19.13 2.81 -6.84
N LEU A 358 -18.39 3.83 -7.30
CA LEU A 358 -16.98 3.71 -7.64
C LEU A 358 -16.13 3.37 -6.43
N GLY A 359 -16.39 3.97 -5.28
CA GLY A 359 -15.72 3.66 -4.02
C GLY A 359 -15.80 2.17 -3.74
N PHE A 360 -17.02 1.61 -3.64
CA PHE A 360 -17.22 0.17 -3.44
C PHE A 360 -16.58 -0.69 -4.54
N PHE A 361 -16.68 -0.27 -5.80
CA PHE A 361 -16.05 -0.95 -6.92
C PHE A 361 -14.52 -1.06 -6.73
N PHE A 362 -13.84 0.04 -6.39
CA PHE A 362 -12.40 0.02 -6.10
C PHE A 362 -12.03 -0.79 -4.87
N GLN A 363 -12.90 -0.84 -3.87
CA GLN A 363 -12.63 -1.67 -2.69
C GLN A 363 -12.66 -3.16 -3.01
N MET A 364 -13.61 -3.60 -3.84
CA MET A 364 -13.64 -4.97 -4.35
C MET A 364 -12.42 -5.26 -5.24
N LEU A 365 -12.02 -4.30 -6.08
CA LEU A 365 -10.81 -4.44 -6.91
C LEU A 365 -9.51 -4.38 -6.12
N GLY A 366 -9.46 -3.72 -4.96
CA GLY A 366 -8.24 -3.61 -4.15
C GLY A 366 -8.01 -4.82 -3.27
N SER A 367 -9.09 -5.34 -2.67
CA SER A 367 -9.06 -6.52 -1.81
C SER A 367 -9.06 -7.83 -2.60
N PHE A 368 -9.66 -7.85 -3.81
CA PHE A 368 -10.04 -9.08 -4.54
C PHE A 368 -10.97 -10.01 -3.76
N ASN A 369 -11.65 -9.47 -2.75
CA ASN A 369 -12.58 -10.17 -1.89
C ASN A 369 -13.89 -9.39 -1.82
N VAL A 370 -14.97 -10.09 -1.46
CA VAL A 370 -16.26 -9.45 -1.17
C VAL A 370 -16.28 -9.12 0.32
N PRO A 371 -16.56 -7.87 0.73
CA PRO A 371 -16.60 -7.53 2.14
C PRO A 371 -17.73 -8.29 2.85
N ILE A 372 -17.42 -8.95 3.96
CA ILE A 372 -18.36 -9.77 4.73
C ILE A 372 -19.11 -8.90 5.75
N ARG A 373 -18.42 -7.91 6.35
CA ARG A 373 -19.00 -7.02 7.35
C ARG A 373 -18.32 -5.66 7.36
N PHE A 374 -18.98 -4.69 8.00
CA PHE A 374 -18.39 -3.40 8.32
C PHE A 374 -17.99 -3.38 9.80
N SER A 375 -16.72 -3.12 10.08
CA SER A 375 -16.20 -2.88 11.42
C SER A 375 -16.19 -1.38 11.69
N PHE A 376 -17.36 -0.83 12.00
CA PHE A 376 -17.43 0.48 12.62
C PHE A 376 -17.17 0.30 14.11
N GLY A 377 -16.11 0.94 14.62
CA GLY A 377 -15.94 1.12 16.06
C GLY A 377 -16.99 2.11 16.58
N ASN A 378 -16.54 3.18 17.23
CA ASN A 378 -17.43 4.25 17.64
C ASN A 378 -17.87 5.09 16.42
N ILE A 379 -19.18 5.35 16.27
CA ILE A 379 -19.71 6.20 15.18
C ILE A 379 -19.11 7.61 15.20
N TYR A 380 -18.83 8.15 16.39
CA TYR A 380 -18.20 9.47 16.52
C TYR A 380 -16.77 9.46 15.98
N GLU A 381 -15.98 8.42 16.28
CA GLU A 381 -14.63 8.25 15.74
C GLU A 381 -14.66 8.10 14.21
N PHE A 382 -15.62 7.34 13.69
CA PHE A 382 -15.83 7.21 12.25
C PHE A 382 -16.15 8.57 11.60
N LEU A 383 -17.07 9.35 12.17
CA LEU A 383 -17.43 10.67 11.64
C LEU A 383 -16.25 11.65 11.70
N ILE A 384 -15.45 11.63 12.76
CA ILE A 384 -14.24 12.45 12.90
C ILE A 384 -13.20 12.03 11.86
N MET A 385 -12.93 10.73 11.74
CA MET A 385 -12.01 10.20 10.73
C MET A 385 -12.47 10.54 9.31
N PHE A 386 -13.78 10.45 9.05
CA PHE A 386 -14.38 10.81 7.77
C PHE A 386 -14.24 12.29 7.46
N ALA A 387 -14.61 13.16 8.40
CA ALA A 387 -14.46 14.60 8.24
C ALA A 387 -12.99 14.99 8.03
N ALA A 388 -12.08 14.37 8.79
CA ALA A 388 -10.65 14.63 8.68
C ALA A 388 -10.09 14.20 7.31
N ALA A 389 -10.36 12.97 6.87
CA ALA A 389 -9.91 12.49 5.57
C ALA A 389 -10.59 13.24 4.40
N PHE A 390 -11.86 13.63 4.55
CA PHE A 390 -12.56 14.42 3.54
C PHE A 390 -12.00 15.83 3.42
N ILE A 391 -11.98 16.59 4.51
CA ILE A 391 -11.61 18.01 4.49
C ILE A 391 -10.10 18.17 4.31
N PHE A 392 -9.29 17.47 5.11
CA PHE A 392 -7.86 17.74 5.22
C PHE A 392 -7.01 17.02 4.17
N GLN A 393 -7.50 15.91 3.61
CA GLN A 393 -6.74 15.11 2.66
C GLN A 393 -7.35 15.16 1.27
N ALA A 394 -8.60 14.72 1.11
CA ALA A 394 -9.20 14.54 -0.21
C ALA A 394 -9.65 15.84 -0.87
N LEU A 395 -10.41 16.69 -0.17
CA LEU A 395 -10.97 17.92 -0.73
C LEU A 395 -9.88 18.88 -1.20
N ILE A 396 -8.88 19.05 -0.34
CA ILE A 396 -7.73 19.91 -0.59
C ILE A 396 -6.91 19.40 -1.78
N SER A 397 -6.53 18.12 -1.79
CA SER A 397 -5.74 17.53 -2.86
C SER A 397 -6.46 17.64 -4.20
N GLU A 398 -7.75 17.28 -4.23
CA GLU A 398 -8.53 17.32 -5.46
C GLU A 398 -8.75 18.78 -5.94
N LEU A 399 -8.89 19.75 -5.03
CA LEU A 399 -9.02 21.16 -5.41
C LEU A 399 -7.75 21.67 -6.13
N ILE A 400 -6.58 21.19 -5.73
CA ILE A 400 -5.32 21.53 -6.41
C ILE A 400 -5.24 20.81 -7.75
N PHE A 401 -5.36 19.48 -7.74
CA PHE A 401 -5.07 18.67 -8.92
C PHE A 401 -6.18 18.78 -9.97
N ARG A 402 -7.46 18.72 -9.59
CA ARG A 402 -8.60 18.76 -10.52
C ARG A 402 -9.09 20.18 -10.77
N SER A 403 -9.37 20.94 -9.71
CA SER A 403 -9.97 22.26 -9.89
C SER A 403 -9.00 23.31 -10.42
N LEU A 404 -7.72 23.25 -10.06
CA LEU A 404 -6.72 24.22 -10.53
C LEU A 404 -5.88 23.68 -11.67
N ILE A 405 -5.08 22.62 -11.43
CA ILE A 405 -4.07 22.14 -12.39
C ILE A 405 -4.75 21.59 -13.65
N GLN A 406 -5.67 20.64 -13.51
CA GLN A 406 -6.34 20.01 -14.65
C GLN A 406 -7.12 21.02 -15.48
N ASN A 407 -7.91 21.90 -14.84
CA ASN A 407 -8.64 22.94 -15.56
C ASN A 407 -7.71 23.93 -16.29
N MET A 408 -6.56 24.29 -15.70
CA MET A 408 -5.56 25.12 -16.37
C MET A 408 -4.95 24.41 -17.58
N ILE A 409 -4.59 23.12 -17.48
CA ILE A 409 -4.06 22.36 -18.61
C ILE A 409 -5.15 22.19 -19.69
N GLU A 410 -6.39 21.89 -19.30
CA GLU A 410 -7.54 21.75 -20.20
C GLU A 410 -7.78 23.03 -21.01
N ARG A 411 -7.42 24.20 -20.47
CA ARG A 411 -7.54 25.48 -21.16
C ARG A 411 -6.57 25.66 -22.30
N TYR A 412 -5.33 25.24 -22.13
CA TYR A 412 -4.26 25.38 -23.13
C TYR A 412 -4.15 24.16 -24.04
N SER A 413 -4.94 23.12 -23.80
CA SER A 413 -4.87 21.86 -24.52
C SER A 413 -6.27 21.27 -24.73
N ASN A 414 -6.39 19.94 -24.71
CA ASN A 414 -7.66 19.25 -24.75
C ASN A 414 -7.88 18.48 -23.45
N THR A 415 -9.12 18.05 -23.23
CA THR A 415 -9.52 17.34 -22.00
C THR A 415 -8.68 16.08 -21.75
N LEU A 416 -8.33 15.31 -22.79
CA LEU A 416 -7.54 14.08 -22.64
C LEU A 416 -6.10 14.38 -22.20
N ILE A 417 -5.46 15.37 -22.81
CA ILE A 417 -4.12 15.84 -22.41
C ILE A 417 -4.16 16.35 -20.97
N ALA A 418 -5.23 17.06 -20.57
CA ALA A 418 -5.39 17.50 -19.19
C ALA A 418 -5.46 16.35 -18.18
N ILE A 419 -6.25 15.30 -18.45
CA ILE A 419 -6.30 14.10 -17.59
C ILE A 419 -4.91 13.48 -17.45
N ILE A 420 -4.23 13.20 -18.58
CA ILE A 420 -2.94 12.51 -18.58
C ILE A 420 -1.85 13.37 -17.93
N ALA A 421 -1.80 14.66 -18.24
CA ALA A 421 -0.79 15.56 -17.68
C ALA A 421 -1.01 15.76 -16.17
N THR A 422 -2.25 15.90 -15.70
CA THR A 422 -2.54 15.94 -14.25
C THR A 422 -2.16 14.62 -13.57
N ALA A 423 -2.40 13.47 -14.20
CA ALA A 423 -1.92 12.18 -13.70
C ALA A 423 -0.39 12.13 -13.61
N GLY A 424 0.33 12.67 -14.60
CA GLY A 424 1.79 12.79 -14.57
C GLY A 424 2.30 13.70 -13.45
N VAL A 425 1.63 14.83 -13.18
CA VAL A 425 1.96 15.71 -12.05
C VAL A 425 1.75 15.00 -10.72
N VAL A 426 0.63 14.28 -10.56
CA VAL A 426 0.38 13.46 -9.36
C VAL A 426 1.43 12.36 -9.19
N ALA A 427 1.82 11.69 -10.27
CA ALA A 427 2.88 10.67 -10.26
C ALA A 427 4.22 11.25 -9.80
N ALA A 428 4.63 12.40 -10.35
CA ALA A 428 5.85 13.09 -9.95
C ALA A 428 5.81 13.55 -8.49
N SER A 429 4.69 14.10 -8.03
CA SER A 429 4.50 14.48 -6.62
C SER A 429 4.56 13.27 -5.69
N ASN A 430 3.95 12.15 -6.06
CA ASN A 430 3.97 10.93 -5.26
C ASN A 430 5.35 10.27 -5.24
N TRP A 431 6.05 10.25 -6.38
CA TRP A 431 7.43 9.77 -6.47
C TRP A 431 8.34 10.55 -5.52
N PHE A 432 8.22 11.88 -5.53
CA PHE A 432 8.99 12.74 -4.64
C PHE A 432 8.69 12.43 -3.16
N ALA A 433 7.41 12.33 -2.78
CA ALA A 433 7.03 11.99 -1.41
C ALA A 433 7.55 10.60 -1.00
N ASN A 434 7.35 9.58 -1.83
CA ASN A 434 7.76 8.22 -1.50
C ASN A 434 9.29 8.06 -1.39
N GLN A 435 10.05 8.76 -2.24
CA GLN A 435 11.52 8.69 -2.23
C GLN A 435 12.14 9.46 -1.06
N PHE A 436 11.68 10.69 -0.80
CA PHE A 436 12.34 11.60 0.15
C PHE A 436 11.70 11.64 1.53
N VAL A 437 10.41 11.29 1.65
CA VAL A 437 9.68 11.33 2.92
C VAL A 437 9.48 9.94 3.50
N HIS A 438 9.13 8.96 2.67
CA HIS A 438 8.84 7.60 3.12
C HIS A 438 10.00 6.61 2.95
N HIS A 439 11.07 6.99 2.25
CA HIS A 439 12.23 6.14 1.99
C HIS A 439 11.85 4.74 1.48
N MET A 440 10.83 4.64 0.62
CA MET A 440 10.40 3.35 0.07
C MET A 440 11.48 2.75 -0.84
N SER A 441 11.46 1.42 -1.02
CA SER A 441 12.37 0.76 -1.96
C SER A 441 12.08 1.19 -3.40
N SER A 442 13.09 1.12 -4.28
CA SER A 442 12.96 1.61 -5.66
C SER A 442 11.82 0.94 -6.44
N VAL A 443 11.57 -0.35 -6.23
CA VAL A 443 10.49 -1.09 -6.90
C VAL A 443 9.11 -0.63 -6.40
N GLU A 444 8.96 -0.44 -5.09
CA GLU A 444 7.71 0.06 -4.50
C GLU A 444 7.39 1.47 -4.97
N VAL A 445 8.41 2.35 -4.98
CA VAL A 445 8.30 3.71 -5.52
C VAL A 445 7.84 3.66 -6.98
N LEU A 446 8.42 2.79 -7.81
CA LEU A 446 8.03 2.67 -9.21
C LEU A 446 6.55 2.26 -9.37
N ILE A 447 6.12 1.23 -8.66
CA ILE A 447 4.74 0.73 -8.76
C ILE A 447 3.75 1.74 -8.18
N GLN A 448 4.00 2.24 -6.97
CA GLN A 448 3.08 3.15 -6.31
C GLN A 448 2.97 4.49 -7.05
N SER A 449 4.11 5.08 -7.43
CA SER A 449 4.13 6.45 -7.96
C SER A 449 3.87 6.52 -9.46
N PHE A 450 4.28 5.52 -10.25
CA PHE A 450 4.12 5.57 -11.71
C PHE A 450 3.04 4.66 -12.27
N LEU A 451 2.52 3.71 -11.48
CA LEU A 451 1.37 2.88 -11.90
C LEU A 451 0.11 3.22 -11.12
N ILE A 452 0.13 3.08 -9.78
CA ILE A 452 -1.09 3.17 -8.96
C ILE A 452 -1.58 4.61 -8.80
N ALA A 453 -0.70 5.56 -8.45
CA ALA A 453 -1.07 6.96 -8.28
C ALA A 453 -1.65 7.59 -9.56
N PRO A 454 -1.02 7.48 -10.75
CA PRO A 454 -1.59 8.01 -11.97
C PRO A 454 -2.87 7.29 -12.39
N PHE A 455 -2.99 5.98 -12.14
CA PHE A 455 -4.25 5.24 -12.32
C PHE A 455 -5.38 5.91 -11.55
N GLY A 456 -5.20 6.12 -10.23
CA GLY A 456 -6.23 6.73 -9.39
C GLY A 456 -6.54 8.15 -9.85
N SER A 457 -5.50 8.86 -10.29
CA SER A 457 -5.60 10.22 -10.78
C SER A 457 -6.42 10.33 -12.08
N VAL A 458 -6.24 9.41 -13.03
CA VAL A 458 -7.02 9.36 -14.28
C VAL A 458 -8.50 9.18 -13.99
N ILE A 459 -8.85 8.27 -13.06
CA ILE A 459 -10.24 8.02 -12.69
C ILE A 459 -10.87 9.23 -12.01
N LEU A 460 -10.18 9.83 -11.03
CA LEU A 460 -10.65 11.03 -10.35
C LEU A 460 -10.80 12.21 -11.32
N SER A 461 -9.86 12.38 -12.25
CA SER A 461 -9.95 13.35 -13.35
C SER A 461 -11.16 13.13 -14.25
N LEU A 462 -11.41 11.88 -14.65
CA LEU A 462 -12.53 11.54 -15.52
C LEU A 462 -13.86 11.78 -14.80
N LEU A 463 -13.99 11.31 -13.55
CA LEU A 463 -15.17 11.57 -12.73
C LEU A 463 -15.40 13.08 -12.57
N TYR A 464 -14.36 13.85 -12.28
CA TYR A 464 -14.43 15.31 -12.19
C TYR A 464 -14.89 15.97 -13.49
N ILE A 465 -14.38 15.55 -14.66
CA ILE A 465 -14.82 16.11 -15.95
C ILE A 465 -16.28 15.81 -16.24
N ARG A 466 -16.73 14.58 -15.92
CA ARG A 466 -18.10 14.13 -16.20
C ARG A 466 -19.12 14.78 -15.28
N THR A 467 -18.77 14.96 -14.00
CA THR A 467 -19.66 15.52 -12.98
C THR A 467 -19.52 17.03 -12.77
N ARG A 468 -18.38 17.60 -13.18
CA ARG A 468 -17.92 18.97 -12.86
C ARG A 468 -18.13 19.35 -11.39
N SER A 469 -18.02 18.36 -10.50
CA SER A 469 -18.21 18.50 -9.07
C SER A 469 -16.98 18.02 -8.34
N ILE A 470 -16.31 18.93 -7.64
CA ILE A 470 -15.15 18.59 -6.81
C ILE A 470 -15.56 17.64 -5.67
N LEU A 471 -16.80 17.76 -5.19
CA LEU A 471 -17.33 16.90 -4.13
C LEU A 471 -17.34 15.43 -4.55
N ALA A 472 -17.56 15.12 -5.83
CA ALA A 472 -17.57 13.74 -6.33
C ALA A 472 -16.18 13.10 -6.23
N SER A 473 -15.16 13.77 -6.75
CA SER A 473 -13.79 13.27 -6.72
C SER A 473 -13.23 13.27 -5.30
N SER A 474 -13.50 14.29 -4.50
CA SER A 474 -13.11 14.32 -3.09
C SER A 474 -13.77 13.21 -2.30
N LEU A 475 -15.08 12.97 -2.47
CA LEU A 475 -15.77 11.87 -1.80
C LEU A 475 -15.19 10.51 -2.23
N LEU A 476 -14.94 10.31 -3.52
CA LEU A 476 -14.31 9.08 -4.00
C LEU A 476 -12.92 8.88 -3.35
N ALA A 477 -12.07 9.91 -3.36
CA ALA A 477 -10.76 9.85 -2.73
C ALA A 477 -10.84 9.56 -1.22
N THR A 478 -11.81 10.15 -0.52
CA THR A 478 -12.09 9.86 0.90
C THR A 478 -12.49 8.40 1.11
N LEU A 479 -13.37 7.87 0.26
CA LEU A 479 -13.80 6.48 0.36
C LEU A 479 -12.63 5.51 0.12
N LEU A 480 -11.72 5.82 -0.80
CA LEU A 480 -10.50 5.03 -1.02
C LEU A 480 -9.56 5.01 0.19
N ILE A 481 -9.59 6.03 1.05
CA ILE A 481 -8.79 6.09 2.28
C ILE A 481 -9.48 5.35 3.43
N ILE A 482 -10.80 5.51 3.55
CA ILE A 482 -11.55 5.09 4.73
C ILE A 482 -12.09 3.68 4.61
N LEU A 483 -12.66 3.31 3.46
CA LEU A 483 -13.30 2.01 3.31
C LEU A 483 -12.35 0.83 3.61
N PRO A 484 -11.05 0.84 3.28
CA PRO A 484 -10.12 -0.23 3.66
C PRO A 484 -9.98 -0.46 5.16
N ARG A 485 -10.27 0.56 5.97
CA ARG A 485 -10.19 0.47 7.44
C ARG A 485 -11.47 -0.09 8.07
N ILE A 486 -12.57 -0.08 7.32
CA ILE A 486 -13.91 -0.40 7.82
C ILE A 486 -14.40 -1.71 7.25
N LEU A 487 -14.12 -1.96 5.97
CA LEU A 487 -14.52 -3.18 5.30
C LEU A 487 -13.66 -4.33 5.83
N VAL A 488 -14.34 -5.33 6.39
CA VAL A 488 -13.73 -6.58 6.81
C VAL A 488 -14.06 -7.63 5.75
N TYR A 489 -13.02 -8.29 5.29
CA TYR A 489 -13.08 -9.35 4.27
C TYR A 489 -12.91 -10.72 4.89
#